data_AF-K1QKL7-F1
#
_entry.id   AF-K1QKL7-F1
#
_cell.length_a   1.000
_cell.length_b   1.000
_cell.length_c   1.000
_cell.angle_alpha   90.00
_cell.angle_beta   90.00
_cell.angle_gamma   90.00
#
_symmetry.space_group_name_H-M   'P 1'
#
loop_
_entity.id
_entity.type
_entity.pdbx_description
1 polymer ?
#
loop_
_entity_poly.entity_id
_entity_poly.type
_entity_poly.pdbx_seq_one_letter_code
_entity_poly.pdbx_strand_id
1 'polypeptide(L)'
;MSHVTPICINVVFVCITALCTMRSQWVLARTDKGQMYRTNRVANRYKLNKKLRKIQAKLGDDPENISMRNAVSRAKAAADAENDDNILEQKRQLGKKVLYGQVIQLRHQFTNKYIHVSTTKTSDTESNNMAVELKEENSKHALFRLMPRYKVKAEGDVVQVDDQVVLESMKSPGSFLHVSKPLLGHGSVYNKSHELNVSVQQSGFTINRKYKPVAGDETKLQFGDIIRFYHKEMEAYLVAEGLFDDEICEDVHMRLRPINQSIPKTMSPSTSAITYWQIERQEGPVSGGVLKWEQQCKIIHMCTRKYMTVKDGQVTLTSDHLDPATVFRLHPVIRESDDIPPDSYCRMEHVVTGQWLHGGSETYKKKQLDGDDNIQSMAALKWTTAEFRVIETIEEMQYDDAFTIQKVDEELVRIFNHMAGMVPFVQKLIADKKEGHALNAKMAHDAESALQELSSFMVVNGHPIKNRQKLLRNLRIVELLIKLLQIPFRGTPDQFHMTKLFVETYHVMYVYLMGDSRKNELYIAKYIDFFQSQFELREVWE
;
A
#
# COMPACT_ATOMS: atom_id res chain seq x y z
N MET A 1 -12.12 20.27 -32.48
CA MET A 1 -10.68 19.96 -32.48
C MET A 1 -10.30 19.54 -31.07
N SER A 2 -10.19 18.23 -30.82
CA SER A 2 -9.75 17.70 -29.53
C SER A 2 -8.29 18.06 -29.32
N HIS A 3 -8.00 18.89 -28.31
CA HIS A 3 -6.63 19.22 -27.92
C HIS A 3 -5.93 17.96 -27.38
N VAL A 4 -5.22 17.24 -28.24
CA VAL A 4 -4.43 16.05 -27.85
C VAL A 4 -3.18 16.52 -27.11
N THR A 5 -3.10 16.24 -25.80
CA THR A 5 -2.00 16.71 -24.97
C THR A 5 -0.79 15.75 -24.98
N PRO A 6 0.44 16.27 -25.14
CA PRO A 6 1.66 15.45 -25.11
C PRO A 6 2.00 14.97 -23.69
N ILE A 7 2.69 13.84 -23.59
CA ILE A 7 3.19 13.27 -22.33
C ILE A 7 4.54 13.88 -21.94
N CYS A 8 4.73 14.23 -20.67
CA CYS A 8 5.99 14.71 -20.09
C CYS A 8 6.53 13.80 -18.97
N ILE A 9 7.80 13.95 -18.59
CA ILE A 9 8.42 13.18 -17.49
C ILE A 9 7.89 13.67 -16.14
N ASN A 10 7.52 12.73 -15.27
CA ASN A 10 6.58 12.82 -14.12
C ASN A 10 5.08 12.89 -14.46
N VAL A 11 4.72 12.81 -15.74
CA VAL A 11 3.34 12.99 -16.24
C VAL A 11 2.81 11.69 -16.84
N VAL A 12 3.29 10.56 -16.34
CA VAL A 12 2.87 9.25 -16.78
C VAL A 12 2.54 8.44 -15.56
N PHE A 13 1.28 8.04 -15.50
CA PHE A 13 0.85 6.97 -14.64
C PHE A 13 0.34 5.92 -15.60
N VAL A 14 1.25 5.09 -16.11
CA VAL A 14 0.84 4.02 -17.01
C VAL A 14 0.00 3.04 -16.19
N CYS A 15 -1.31 3.21 -16.16
CA CYS A 15 -2.19 2.09 -15.89
C CYS A 15 -2.02 1.18 -17.11
N ILE A 16 -1.12 0.21 -16.98
CA ILE A 16 -0.85 -0.81 -17.98
C ILE A 16 -2.09 -1.71 -18.01
N THR A 17 -3.13 -1.27 -18.69
CA THR A 17 -4.30 -2.10 -18.97
C THR A 17 -3.96 -2.96 -20.17
N ALA A 18 -3.64 -4.23 -19.92
CA ALA A 18 -3.49 -5.21 -20.97
C ALA A 18 -4.89 -5.53 -21.53
N LEU A 19 -5.11 -5.17 -22.79
CA LEU A 19 -6.31 -5.59 -23.52
C LEU A 19 -6.20 -7.10 -23.80
N CYS A 20 -6.73 -7.92 -22.91
CA CYS A 20 -7.13 -9.28 -23.27
C CYS A 20 -8.50 -9.21 -23.95
N THR A 21 -8.58 -9.73 -25.17
CA THR A 21 -9.78 -9.75 -26.02
C THR A 21 -10.89 -10.61 -25.40
N MET A 22 -11.66 -10.07 -24.44
CA MET A 22 -13.03 -10.49 -24.15
C MET A 22 -13.83 -9.30 -23.59
N ARG A 23 -14.86 -8.88 -24.35
CA ARG A 23 -15.93 -7.99 -23.89
C ARG A 23 -16.71 -8.72 -22.81
N SER A 24 -16.46 -8.44 -21.53
CA SER A 24 -17.43 -8.45 -20.41
C SER A 24 -16.67 -8.53 -19.08
N GLN A 25 -17.12 -7.73 -18.10
CA GLN A 25 -16.68 -7.71 -16.70
C GLN A 25 -15.26 -7.19 -16.44
N TRP A 26 -15.15 -5.85 -16.41
CA TRP A 26 -14.04 -5.16 -15.74
C TRP A 26 -14.18 -5.35 -14.22
N VAL A 27 -13.63 -6.43 -13.67
CA VAL A 27 -13.31 -6.48 -12.25
C VAL A 27 -11.96 -5.78 -12.10
N LEU A 28 -11.99 -4.44 -12.06
CA LEU A 28 -10.86 -3.61 -11.66
C LEU A 28 -10.51 -3.98 -10.22
N ALA A 29 -9.50 -4.82 -10.04
CA ALA A 29 -9.02 -5.27 -8.75
C ALA A 29 -8.40 -4.09 -7.96
N ARG A 30 -9.24 -3.39 -7.19
CA ARG A 30 -9.05 -2.73 -5.86
C ARG A 30 -7.68 -2.17 -5.45
N THR A 31 -6.79 -1.86 -6.39
CA THR A 31 -5.44 -1.36 -6.13
C THR A 31 -4.92 -0.54 -7.31
N ASP A 32 -5.57 0.58 -7.64
CA ASP A 32 -5.00 1.48 -8.65
C ASP A 32 -3.66 2.09 -8.22
N LYS A 33 -3.29 2.06 -6.93
CA LYS A 33 -1.91 2.31 -6.48
C LYS A 33 -0.91 1.21 -6.86
N GLY A 34 -1.38 -0.01 -7.05
CA GLY A 34 -0.60 -1.19 -7.44
C GLY A 34 -0.14 -1.20 -8.91
N GLN A 35 -0.63 -0.26 -9.71
CA GLN A 35 -0.35 -0.18 -11.16
C GLN A 35 0.18 1.19 -11.58
N MET A 36 0.59 2.04 -10.63
CA MET A 36 1.13 3.36 -10.94
C MET A 36 2.66 3.30 -11.09
N TYR A 37 3.15 3.67 -12.27
CA TYR A 37 4.58 3.71 -12.57
C TYR A 37 5.05 5.11 -12.90
N ARG A 38 6.09 5.58 -12.22
CA ARG A 38 6.82 6.79 -12.58
C ARG A 38 7.81 6.47 -13.70
N THR A 39 7.73 7.21 -14.80
CA THR A 39 8.66 7.10 -15.93
C THR A 39 9.86 8.04 -15.77
N ASN A 40 11.08 7.51 -15.82
CA ASN A 40 12.30 8.33 -15.93
C ASN A 40 12.85 8.26 -17.37
N ARG A 41 13.11 9.41 -18.02
CA ARG A 41 13.69 9.47 -19.39
C ARG A 41 15.20 9.29 -19.42
N VAL A 42 15.88 9.70 -18.35
CA VAL A 42 17.31 9.46 -18.18
C VAL A 42 17.44 8.28 -17.24
N ALA A 43 18.13 7.23 -17.70
CA ALA A 43 18.42 6.09 -16.86
C ALA A 43 19.29 6.55 -15.69
N ASN A 44 18.82 6.31 -14.46
CA ASN A 44 19.62 6.60 -13.27
C ASN A 44 20.96 5.87 -13.36
N ARG A 45 22.04 6.54 -12.94
CA ARG A 45 23.34 5.90 -12.73
C ARG A 45 23.20 4.94 -11.56
N TYR A 46 23.86 3.79 -11.63
CA TYR A 46 23.71 2.72 -10.64
C TYR A 46 25.02 1.99 -10.32
N LYS A 47 26.14 2.43 -10.92
CA LYS A 47 27.40 1.68 -10.89
C LYS A 47 28.03 1.76 -9.50
N LEU A 48 27.94 2.91 -8.84
CA LEU A 48 28.49 3.11 -7.49
C LEU A 48 27.65 2.40 -6.45
N ASN A 49 26.33 2.44 -6.55
CA ASN A 49 25.44 1.61 -5.73
C ASN A 49 25.71 0.10 -5.89
N LYS A 50 25.95 -0.36 -7.13
CA LYS A 50 26.36 -1.76 -7.36
C LYS A 50 27.70 -2.10 -6.72
N LYS A 51 28.67 -1.16 -6.74
CA LYS A 51 29.99 -1.34 -6.12
C LYS A 51 29.87 -1.39 -4.59
N LEU A 52 29.08 -0.51 -3.99
CA LEU A 52 28.77 -0.50 -2.56
C LEU A 52 28.32 -1.88 -2.09
N ARG A 53 27.28 -2.44 -2.72
CA ARG A 53 26.71 -3.73 -2.34
C ARG A 53 27.72 -4.87 -2.43
N LYS A 54 28.56 -4.88 -3.47
CA LYS A 54 29.62 -5.88 -3.60
C LYS A 54 30.65 -5.80 -2.46
N ILE A 55 31.00 -4.61 -2.01
CA ILE A 55 31.94 -4.43 -0.90
C ILE A 55 31.25 -4.75 0.43
N GLN A 56 29.98 -4.39 0.60
CA GLN A 56 29.18 -4.75 1.78
C GLN A 56 29.00 -6.25 1.92
N ALA A 57 28.72 -6.97 0.83
CA ALA A 57 28.64 -8.43 0.84
C ALA A 57 29.97 -9.06 1.32
N LYS A 58 31.10 -8.59 0.79
CA LYS A 58 32.43 -9.02 1.23
C LYS A 58 32.77 -8.66 2.68
N LEU A 59 32.23 -7.55 3.20
CA LEU A 59 32.38 -7.20 4.62
C LEU A 59 31.51 -8.11 5.50
N GLY A 60 30.37 -8.59 5.00
CA GLY A 60 29.56 -9.60 5.68
C GLY A 60 30.31 -10.92 5.88
N ASP A 61 31.16 -11.29 4.93
CA ASP A 61 32.01 -12.48 5.00
C ASP A 61 33.17 -12.33 6.01
N ASP A 62 33.65 -11.11 6.26
CA ASP A 62 34.74 -10.79 7.20
C ASP A 62 34.45 -9.49 7.99
N PRO A 63 33.64 -9.56 9.07
CA PRO A 63 33.14 -8.38 9.77
C PRO A 63 34.19 -7.57 10.53
N GLU A 64 35.32 -8.17 10.90
CA GLU A 64 36.37 -7.53 11.72
C GLU A 64 37.36 -6.72 10.90
N ASN A 65 37.29 -6.81 9.57
CA ASN A 65 38.22 -6.16 8.67
C ASN A 65 38.04 -4.64 8.61
N ILE A 66 38.86 -3.91 9.37
CA ILE A 66 38.84 -2.44 9.48
C ILE A 66 39.06 -1.75 8.12
N SER A 67 39.91 -2.33 7.25
CA SER A 67 40.16 -1.80 5.90
C SER A 67 38.89 -1.86 5.04
N MET A 68 38.15 -2.98 5.13
CA MET A 68 36.89 -3.17 4.43
C MET A 68 35.79 -2.26 4.98
N ARG A 69 35.72 -2.01 6.29
CA ARG A 69 34.80 -1.01 6.88
C ARG A 69 35.06 0.39 6.32
N ASN A 70 36.33 0.80 6.23
CA ASN A 70 36.72 2.08 5.62
C ASN A 70 36.39 2.11 4.12
N ALA A 71 36.56 1.00 3.41
CA ALA A 71 36.16 0.87 2.01
C ALA A 71 34.64 0.98 1.82
N VAL A 72 33.83 0.37 2.70
CA VAL A 72 32.36 0.50 2.72
C VAL A 72 31.96 1.94 2.98
N SER A 73 32.56 2.62 3.96
CA SER A 73 32.27 4.03 4.27
C SER A 73 32.54 4.94 3.06
N ARG A 74 33.70 4.79 2.41
CA ARG A 74 34.02 5.54 1.17
C ARG A 74 33.08 5.21 0.02
N ALA A 75 32.75 3.93 -0.15
CA ALA A 75 31.80 3.50 -1.18
C ALA A 75 30.39 4.04 -0.92
N LYS A 76 29.99 4.17 0.36
CA LYS A 76 28.70 4.75 0.78
C LYS A 76 28.63 6.21 0.41
N ALA A 77 29.61 7.02 0.80
CA ALA A 77 29.67 8.43 0.42
C ALA A 77 29.62 8.62 -1.11
N ALA A 78 30.32 7.77 -1.88
CA ALA A 78 30.29 7.82 -3.34
C ALA A 78 28.92 7.41 -3.94
N ALA A 79 28.25 6.41 -3.34
CA ALA A 79 26.92 5.98 -3.76
C ALA A 79 25.84 7.02 -3.43
N ASP A 80 25.96 7.68 -2.28
CA ASP A 80 25.06 8.77 -1.87
C ASP A 80 25.21 9.96 -2.83
N ALA A 81 26.44 10.35 -3.18
CA ALA A 81 26.68 11.36 -4.21
C ALA A 81 26.12 10.99 -5.60
N GLU A 82 26.17 9.70 -6.00
CA GLU A 82 25.52 9.19 -7.22
C GLU A 82 23.99 9.35 -7.16
N ASN A 83 23.40 9.08 -5.98
CA ASN A 83 21.97 9.21 -5.76
C ASN A 83 21.51 10.67 -5.80
N ASP A 84 22.27 11.58 -5.22
CA ASP A 84 21.99 13.02 -5.25
C ASP A 84 22.08 13.58 -6.68
N ASP A 85 23.12 13.19 -7.43
CA ASP A 85 23.27 13.54 -8.85
C ASP A 85 22.10 13.00 -9.68
N ASN A 86 21.68 11.75 -9.44
CA ASN A 86 20.49 11.18 -10.08
C ASN A 86 19.22 11.98 -9.75
N ILE A 87 19.02 12.38 -8.49
CA ILE A 87 17.85 13.18 -8.09
C ILE A 87 17.86 14.53 -8.80
N LEU A 88 19.01 15.21 -8.85
CA LEU A 88 19.18 16.49 -9.55
C LEU A 88 18.93 16.35 -11.05
N GLU A 89 19.45 15.30 -11.68
CA GLU A 89 19.23 15.05 -13.10
C GLU A 89 17.75 14.74 -13.38
N GLN A 90 17.09 13.93 -12.56
CA GLN A 90 15.64 13.71 -12.68
C GLN A 90 14.85 15.02 -12.53
N LYS A 91 15.25 15.90 -11.60
CA LYS A 91 14.66 17.25 -11.45
C LYS A 91 14.85 18.10 -12.70
N ARG A 92 16.03 18.06 -13.35
CA ARG A 92 16.30 18.79 -14.61
C ARG A 92 15.52 18.27 -15.81
N GLN A 93 15.13 17.00 -15.80
CA GLN A 93 14.35 16.39 -16.87
C GLN A 93 12.83 16.61 -16.70
N LEU A 94 12.39 17.16 -15.56
CA LEU A 94 10.98 17.47 -15.31
C LEU A 94 10.37 18.32 -16.43
N GLY A 95 9.14 17.98 -16.83
CA GLY A 95 8.39 18.75 -17.82
C GLY A 95 8.80 18.52 -19.29
N LYS A 96 9.90 17.81 -19.58
CA LYS A 96 10.26 17.49 -20.96
C LYS A 96 9.35 16.39 -21.52
N LYS A 97 8.99 16.51 -22.80
CA LYS A 97 8.15 15.55 -23.52
C LYS A 97 8.87 14.21 -23.69
N VAL A 98 8.12 13.10 -23.57
CA VAL A 98 8.61 11.75 -23.86
C VAL A 98 8.44 11.47 -25.34
N LEU A 99 9.47 10.90 -25.98
CA LEU A 99 9.46 10.56 -27.40
C LEU A 99 9.55 9.04 -27.57
N TYR A 100 8.96 8.53 -28.66
CA TYR A 100 9.19 7.15 -29.10
C TYR A 100 10.67 6.90 -29.41
N GLY A 101 11.13 5.68 -29.17
CA GLY A 101 12.54 5.27 -29.25
C GLY A 101 13.36 5.58 -27.99
N GLN A 102 12.82 6.35 -27.03
CA GLN A 102 13.52 6.66 -25.79
C GLN A 102 13.55 5.47 -24.84
N VAL A 103 14.66 5.36 -24.10
CA VAL A 103 14.80 4.43 -23.00
C VAL A 103 14.19 5.04 -21.75
N ILE A 104 13.24 4.32 -21.15
CA ILE A 104 12.55 4.71 -19.94
C ILE A 104 12.77 3.68 -18.82
N GLN A 105 12.53 4.13 -17.60
CA GLN A 105 12.46 3.27 -16.41
C GLN A 105 11.07 3.36 -15.82
N LEU A 106 10.52 2.22 -15.40
CA LEU A 106 9.21 2.15 -14.75
C LEU A 106 9.42 1.85 -13.27
N ARG A 107 9.08 2.81 -12.40
CA ARG A 107 9.14 2.66 -10.94
C ARG A 107 7.73 2.60 -10.35
N HIS A 108 7.40 1.50 -9.71
CA HIS A 108 6.13 1.30 -9.03
C HIS A 108 5.99 2.26 -7.83
N GLN A 109 4.91 3.02 -7.76
CA GLN A 109 4.75 4.09 -6.76
C GLN A 109 4.54 3.54 -5.35
N PHE A 110 3.74 2.48 -5.21
CA PHE A 110 3.42 1.92 -3.89
C PHE A 110 4.63 1.29 -3.20
N THR A 111 5.43 0.49 -3.94
CA THR A 111 6.62 -0.18 -3.38
C THR A 111 7.92 0.59 -3.59
N ASN A 112 7.94 1.62 -4.44
CA ASN A 112 9.16 2.30 -4.92
C ASN A 112 10.20 1.39 -5.60
N LYS A 113 9.78 0.20 -6.06
CA LYS A 113 10.62 -0.76 -6.79
C LYS A 113 10.52 -0.55 -8.30
N TYR A 114 11.57 -0.88 -9.04
CA TYR A 114 11.60 -0.86 -10.50
C TYR A 114 11.16 -2.21 -11.07
N ILE A 115 10.55 -2.17 -12.25
CA ILE A 115 10.26 -3.38 -13.05
C ILE A 115 11.58 -3.90 -13.64
N HIS A 116 11.92 -5.16 -13.38
CA HIS A 116 13.14 -5.82 -13.88
C HIS A 116 12.83 -7.04 -14.73
N VAL A 117 13.59 -7.21 -15.79
CA VAL A 117 13.65 -8.47 -16.55
C VAL A 117 14.61 -9.46 -15.88
N SER A 118 14.08 -10.59 -15.44
CA SER A 118 14.89 -11.67 -14.86
C SER A 118 15.53 -12.50 -15.99
N THR A 119 16.85 -12.61 -15.99
CA THR A 119 17.57 -13.47 -16.96
C THR A 119 17.81 -14.88 -16.44
N THR A 120 17.50 -15.12 -15.16
CA THR A 120 17.72 -16.40 -14.47
C THR A 120 16.42 -17.14 -14.20
N LYS A 121 15.32 -16.40 -13.98
CA LYS A 121 14.00 -16.97 -13.69
C LYS A 121 13.11 -16.91 -14.93
N THR A 122 12.48 -18.03 -15.26
CA THR A 122 11.43 -18.12 -16.28
C THR A 122 10.07 -17.72 -15.71
N SER A 123 9.16 -17.28 -16.56
CA SER A 123 7.77 -16.96 -16.17
C SER A 123 7.10 -18.18 -15.55
N ASP A 124 6.26 -17.94 -14.53
CA ASP A 124 5.57 -19.02 -13.82
C ASP A 124 4.38 -19.57 -14.65
N THR A 125 3.85 -18.77 -15.59
CA THR A 125 2.76 -19.16 -16.50
C THR A 125 3.21 -19.63 -17.89
N GLU A 126 4.23 -19.00 -18.46
CA GLU A 126 4.72 -19.29 -19.82
C GLU A 126 6.21 -19.62 -19.77
N SER A 127 6.55 -20.90 -19.66
CA SER A 127 7.93 -21.39 -19.43
C SER A 127 8.96 -20.92 -20.47
N ASN A 128 8.54 -20.61 -21.69
CA ASN A 128 9.40 -20.10 -22.76
C ASN A 128 9.78 -18.61 -22.59
N ASN A 129 9.08 -17.89 -21.70
CA ASN A 129 9.23 -16.47 -21.48
C ASN A 129 10.03 -16.18 -20.21
N MET A 130 10.69 -15.02 -20.16
CA MET A 130 11.45 -14.58 -18.98
C MET A 130 10.51 -13.94 -17.95
N ALA A 131 10.78 -14.16 -16.66
CA ALA A 131 9.98 -13.56 -15.60
C ALA A 131 10.26 -12.05 -15.44
N VAL A 132 9.26 -11.33 -14.94
CA VAL A 132 9.38 -9.94 -14.51
C VAL A 132 9.35 -9.87 -12.98
N GLU A 133 10.26 -9.11 -12.40
CA GLU A 133 10.41 -8.98 -10.95
C GLU A 133 10.41 -7.51 -10.54
N LEU A 134 9.96 -7.20 -9.32
CA LEU A 134 10.09 -5.86 -8.74
C LEU A 134 11.31 -5.79 -7.83
N LYS A 135 12.30 -4.97 -8.18
CA LYS A 135 13.54 -4.78 -7.39
C LYS A 135 13.75 -3.32 -7.02
N GLU A 136 14.26 -3.06 -5.81
CA GLU A 136 14.60 -1.70 -5.37
C GLU A 136 15.78 -1.12 -6.15
N GLU A 137 16.66 -2.02 -6.59
CA GLU A 137 17.90 -1.67 -7.26
C GLU A 137 17.67 -1.17 -8.68
N ASN A 138 18.27 -0.07 -9.09
CA ASN A 138 18.31 0.23 -10.51
C ASN A 138 19.38 -0.62 -11.23
N SER A 139 19.07 -1.10 -12.44
CA SER A 139 20.02 -1.86 -13.26
C SER A 139 19.69 -1.77 -14.76
N LYS A 140 20.58 -2.31 -15.61
CA LYS A 140 20.30 -2.50 -17.06
C LYS A 140 19.04 -3.34 -17.33
N HIS A 141 18.63 -4.19 -16.39
CA HIS A 141 17.43 -5.03 -16.52
C HIS A 141 16.13 -4.25 -16.29
N ALA A 142 16.22 -2.99 -15.84
CA ALA A 142 15.08 -2.11 -15.59
C ALA A 142 14.85 -1.06 -16.69
N LEU A 143 15.55 -1.21 -17.81
CA LEU A 143 15.54 -0.26 -18.91
C LEU A 143 14.69 -0.81 -20.06
N PHE A 144 13.68 -0.04 -20.46
CA PHE A 144 12.78 -0.38 -21.54
C PHE A 144 12.79 0.69 -22.63
N ARG A 145 12.86 0.31 -23.89
CA ARG A 145 12.68 1.23 -25.02
C ARG A 145 11.19 1.34 -25.36
N LEU A 146 10.70 2.57 -25.43
CA LEU A 146 9.31 2.87 -25.72
C LEU A 146 9.05 2.88 -27.22
N MET A 147 8.30 1.91 -27.74
CA MET A 147 8.03 1.74 -29.17
C MET A 147 6.54 1.98 -29.47
N PRO A 148 6.20 2.55 -30.64
CA PRO A 148 4.80 2.68 -31.06
C PRO A 148 4.25 1.31 -31.44
N ARG A 149 3.03 0.98 -31.00
CA ARG A 149 2.37 -0.28 -31.41
C ARG A 149 1.97 -0.25 -32.89
N TYR A 150 1.50 0.90 -33.35
CA TYR A 150 1.01 1.11 -34.71
C TYR A 150 2.01 1.93 -35.51
N LYS A 151 2.19 1.60 -36.79
CA LYS A 151 3.14 2.26 -37.71
C LYS A 151 2.75 3.69 -38.13
N VAL A 152 1.79 4.30 -37.45
CA VAL A 152 1.37 5.70 -37.67
C VAL A 152 2.28 6.71 -36.97
N LYS A 153 3.07 6.24 -36.00
CA LYS A 153 4.10 7.02 -35.31
C LYS A 153 5.45 6.34 -35.49
N ALA A 154 6.51 7.14 -35.55
CA ALA A 154 7.89 6.71 -35.70
C ALA A 154 8.73 7.07 -34.47
N GLU A 155 9.95 6.52 -34.39
CA GLU A 155 10.93 6.94 -33.39
C GLU A 155 11.21 8.45 -33.52
N GLY A 156 11.26 9.14 -32.38
CA GLY A 156 11.36 10.61 -32.34
C GLY A 156 10.03 11.33 -32.21
N ASP A 157 8.90 10.70 -32.56
CA ASP A 157 7.58 11.30 -32.36
C ASP A 157 7.22 11.43 -30.89
N VAL A 158 6.43 12.43 -30.56
CA VAL A 158 5.95 12.67 -29.19
C VAL A 158 4.89 11.63 -28.82
N VAL A 159 5.07 11.01 -27.65
CA VAL A 159 4.06 10.11 -27.08
C VAL A 159 2.93 10.94 -26.49
N GLN A 160 1.70 10.59 -26.85
CA GLN A 160 0.47 11.24 -26.44
C GLN A 160 -0.30 10.39 -25.44
N VAL A 161 -1.15 11.03 -24.65
CA VAL A 161 -2.07 10.29 -23.75
C VAL A 161 -2.99 9.41 -24.60
N ASP A 162 -3.30 8.23 -24.08
CA ASP A 162 -4.11 7.17 -24.71
C ASP A 162 -3.41 6.46 -25.89
N ASP A 163 -2.15 6.80 -26.18
CA ASP A 163 -1.35 6.05 -27.13
C ASP A 163 -1.15 4.60 -26.67
N GLN A 164 -1.22 3.68 -27.63
CA GLN A 164 -0.82 2.30 -27.44
C GLN A 164 0.67 2.13 -27.76
N VAL A 165 1.41 1.68 -26.75
CA VAL A 165 2.86 1.50 -26.82
C VAL A 165 3.23 0.04 -26.61
N VAL A 166 4.43 -0.31 -27.05
CA VAL A 166 5.09 -1.58 -26.77
C VAL A 166 6.40 -1.25 -26.05
N LEU A 167 6.77 -2.04 -25.06
CA LEU A 167 7.95 -1.82 -24.23
C LEU A 167 8.98 -2.90 -24.52
N GLU A 168 10.04 -2.55 -25.24
CA GLU A 168 11.15 -3.45 -25.58
C GLU A 168 12.18 -3.48 -24.44
N SER A 169 12.68 -4.64 -24.05
CA SER A 169 13.76 -4.77 -23.07
C SER A 169 15.10 -4.36 -23.66
N MET A 170 15.81 -3.42 -23.02
CA MET A 170 17.19 -3.08 -23.42
C MET A 170 18.19 -4.21 -23.12
N LYS A 171 17.83 -5.13 -22.21
CA LYS A 171 18.70 -6.26 -21.85
C LYS A 171 18.63 -7.37 -22.90
N SER A 172 17.45 -7.62 -23.45
CA SER A 172 17.19 -8.65 -24.45
C SER A 172 16.47 -7.99 -25.63
N PRO A 173 17.22 -7.39 -26.58
CA PRO A 173 16.63 -6.74 -27.75
C PRO A 173 15.73 -7.70 -28.54
N GLY A 174 14.63 -7.20 -29.07
CA GLY A 174 13.61 -8.02 -29.72
C GLY A 174 12.69 -8.79 -28.77
N SER A 175 12.86 -8.65 -27.45
CA SER A 175 11.91 -9.13 -26.44
C SER A 175 11.16 -7.95 -25.81
N PHE A 176 9.87 -8.12 -25.59
CA PHE A 176 8.93 -7.09 -25.14
C PHE A 176 8.23 -7.51 -23.86
N LEU A 177 7.80 -6.54 -23.06
CA LEU A 177 6.85 -6.81 -21.97
C LEU A 177 5.56 -7.35 -22.56
N HIS A 178 5.11 -8.48 -22.01
CA HIS A 178 3.99 -9.25 -22.49
C HIS A 178 3.09 -9.65 -21.30
N VAL A 179 1.78 -9.70 -21.55
CA VAL A 179 0.82 -10.17 -20.56
C VAL A 179 0.41 -11.57 -20.94
N SER A 180 0.64 -12.51 -20.03
CA SER A 180 0.37 -13.92 -20.26
C SER A 180 -1.10 -14.13 -20.63
N LYS A 181 -1.34 -15.01 -21.60
CA LYS A 181 -2.71 -15.47 -21.90
C LYS A 181 -3.32 -16.32 -20.79
N PRO A 182 -2.60 -17.33 -20.24
CA PRO A 182 -3.13 -18.09 -19.12
C PRO A 182 -3.18 -17.23 -17.86
N LEU A 183 -4.15 -17.56 -17.01
CA LEU A 183 -4.24 -17.02 -15.65
C LEU A 183 -3.11 -17.58 -14.79
N LEU A 184 -2.63 -16.77 -13.85
CA LEU A 184 -1.60 -17.17 -12.87
C LEU A 184 -2.09 -18.27 -11.90
N GLY A 185 -3.38 -18.62 -11.94
CA GLY A 185 -3.99 -19.69 -11.14
C GLY A 185 -3.90 -19.44 -9.63
N HIS A 186 -3.72 -20.52 -8.86
CA HIS A 186 -3.53 -20.49 -7.40
C HIS A 186 -2.25 -19.76 -6.95
N GLY A 187 -1.43 -19.21 -7.85
CA GLY A 187 -0.30 -18.35 -7.48
C GLY A 187 -0.71 -16.92 -7.11
N SER A 188 -1.83 -16.39 -7.63
CA SER A 188 -2.20 -14.97 -7.43
C SER A 188 -3.03 -14.69 -6.17
N VAL A 189 -2.68 -13.63 -5.43
CA VAL A 189 -3.51 -13.06 -4.35
C VAL A 189 -4.90 -12.66 -4.84
N TYR A 190 -4.99 -12.22 -6.09
CA TYR A 190 -6.24 -11.77 -6.69
C TYR A 190 -6.74 -12.78 -7.72
N ASN A 191 -8.03 -13.13 -7.64
CA ASN A 191 -8.67 -13.99 -8.61
C ASN A 191 -8.58 -13.38 -10.03
N LYS A 192 -8.49 -14.25 -11.04
CA LYS A 192 -8.44 -13.87 -12.47
C LYS A 192 -7.27 -12.93 -12.84
N SER A 193 -6.12 -13.09 -12.19
CA SER A 193 -4.92 -12.32 -12.53
C SER A 193 -4.10 -12.98 -13.64
N HIS A 194 -3.54 -12.14 -14.52
CA HIS A 194 -2.55 -12.54 -15.53
C HIS A 194 -1.14 -12.13 -15.07
N GLU A 195 -0.13 -12.87 -15.52
CA GLU A 195 1.27 -12.55 -15.25
C GLU A 195 1.79 -11.54 -16.27
N LEU A 196 2.60 -10.57 -15.82
CA LEU A 196 3.43 -9.77 -16.70
C LEU A 196 4.77 -10.50 -16.87
N ASN A 197 5.12 -10.87 -18.09
CA ASN A 197 6.39 -11.53 -18.42
C ASN A 197 7.10 -10.80 -19.57
N VAL A 198 8.22 -11.35 -20.05
CA VAL A 198 8.94 -10.85 -21.23
C VAL A 198 8.98 -11.92 -22.30
N SER A 199 8.44 -11.59 -23.47
CA SER A 199 8.30 -12.49 -24.62
C SER A 199 8.77 -11.84 -25.91
N VAL A 200 8.99 -12.63 -26.95
CA VAL A 200 9.14 -12.13 -28.33
C VAL A 200 7.81 -11.56 -28.86
N GLN A 201 6.69 -11.92 -28.25
CA GLN A 201 5.36 -11.40 -28.59
C GLN A 201 5.18 -9.98 -28.06
N GLN A 202 4.55 -9.13 -28.86
CA GLN A 202 4.27 -7.74 -28.48
C GLN A 202 2.88 -7.63 -27.85
N SER A 203 2.83 -7.20 -26.59
CA SER A 203 1.59 -6.70 -25.98
C SER A 203 1.51 -5.19 -26.09
N GLY A 204 0.32 -4.69 -26.41
CA GLY A 204 0.05 -3.25 -26.41
C GLY A 204 -0.36 -2.77 -25.03
N PHE A 205 0.21 -1.66 -24.60
CA PHE A 205 -0.09 -0.99 -23.35
C PHE A 205 -0.62 0.42 -23.64
N THR A 206 -1.77 0.76 -23.08
CA THR A 206 -2.32 2.12 -23.21
C THR A 206 -1.73 3.02 -22.14
N ILE A 207 -1.20 4.17 -22.52
CA ILE A 207 -0.67 5.13 -21.56
C ILE A 207 -1.74 6.12 -21.12
N ASN A 208 -2.18 5.98 -19.88
CA ASN A 208 -3.04 6.96 -19.23
C ASN A 208 -2.20 8.03 -18.50
N ARG A 209 -2.72 9.26 -18.42
CA ARG A 209 -2.10 10.33 -17.61
C ARG A 209 -2.99 10.60 -16.40
N LYS A 210 -2.49 10.29 -15.21
CA LYS A 210 -3.18 10.68 -13.97
C LYS A 210 -2.99 12.15 -13.64
N TYR A 211 -1.76 12.69 -13.69
CA TYR A 211 -1.54 14.10 -13.37
C TYR A 211 -0.35 14.73 -14.08
N LYS A 212 -0.48 16.01 -14.45
CA LYS A 212 0.61 16.88 -14.90
C LYS A 212 0.88 17.92 -13.81
N PRO A 213 2.01 17.85 -13.08
CA PRO A 213 2.34 18.85 -12.09
C PRO A 213 2.62 20.21 -12.73
N VAL A 214 2.16 21.24 -12.05
CA VAL A 214 2.37 22.66 -12.29
C VAL A 214 3.17 23.22 -11.10
N ALA A 215 3.91 24.31 -11.33
CA ALA A 215 4.64 24.98 -10.26
C ALA A 215 3.66 25.42 -9.14
N GLY A 216 4.01 25.13 -7.89
CA GLY A 216 3.17 25.42 -6.72
C GLY A 216 2.24 24.29 -6.27
N ASP A 217 2.16 23.17 -6.99
CA ASP A 217 1.34 22.03 -6.57
C ASP A 217 1.94 21.25 -5.40
N GLU A 218 3.23 21.45 -5.11
CA GLU A 218 3.94 20.79 -4.01
C GLU A 218 3.40 21.24 -2.64
N THR A 219 2.82 22.44 -2.56
CA THR A 219 2.24 23.01 -1.34
C THR A 219 0.75 22.72 -1.20
N LYS A 220 0.17 21.89 -2.07
CA LYS A 220 -1.27 21.61 -2.15
C LYS A 220 -1.53 20.12 -2.00
N LEU A 221 -2.72 19.76 -1.52
CA LEU A 221 -3.15 18.36 -1.45
C LEU A 221 -3.48 17.83 -2.85
N GLN A 222 -3.09 16.58 -3.12
CA GLN A 222 -3.31 15.93 -4.40
C GLN A 222 -4.11 14.63 -4.25
N PHE A 223 -4.87 14.27 -5.29
CA PHE A 223 -5.65 13.03 -5.33
C PHE A 223 -4.70 11.84 -5.23
N GLY A 224 -4.94 11.00 -4.24
CA GLY A 224 -4.05 9.90 -3.87
C GLY A 224 -3.08 10.18 -2.72
N ASP A 225 -2.98 11.42 -2.24
CA ASP A 225 -2.31 11.70 -0.96
C ASP A 225 -3.05 10.97 0.18
N ILE A 226 -2.28 10.53 1.17
CA ILE A 226 -2.84 9.97 2.40
C ILE A 226 -3.00 11.12 3.39
N ILE A 227 -4.20 11.24 3.95
CA ILE A 227 -4.59 12.32 4.85
C ILE A 227 -5.21 11.75 6.14
N ARG A 228 -5.40 12.62 7.13
CA ARG A 228 -6.18 12.37 8.33
C ARG A 228 -7.20 13.49 8.48
N PHE A 229 -8.44 13.13 8.84
CA PHE A 229 -9.45 14.11 9.25
C PHE A 229 -9.42 14.23 10.77
N TYR A 230 -9.17 15.45 11.26
CA TYR A 230 -9.16 15.77 12.68
C TYR A 230 -10.24 16.81 12.99
N HIS A 231 -11.25 16.41 13.74
CA HIS A 231 -12.32 17.30 14.17
C HIS A 231 -11.83 18.21 15.28
N LYS A 232 -11.87 19.53 15.04
CA LYS A 232 -11.22 20.51 15.89
C LYS A 232 -11.91 20.66 17.25
N GLU A 233 -13.24 20.71 17.27
CA GLU A 233 -14.01 20.92 18.50
C GLU A 233 -14.04 19.70 19.42
N MET A 234 -14.36 18.52 18.87
CA MET A 234 -14.33 17.26 19.62
C MET A 234 -12.92 16.75 19.96
N GLU A 235 -11.88 17.39 19.41
CA GLU A 235 -10.50 16.95 19.47
C GLU A 235 -10.31 15.47 19.11
N ALA A 236 -10.95 15.03 18.02
CA ALA A 236 -11.08 13.63 17.66
C ALA A 236 -10.66 13.34 16.21
N TYR A 237 -10.13 12.15 15.95
CA TYR A 237 -9.80 11.69 14.60
C TYR A 237 -10.92 10.84 14.03
N LEU A 238 -11.25 11.05 12.76
CA LEU A 238 -12.09 10.13 11.99
C LEU A 238 -11.35 8.82 11.77
N VAL A 239 -11.95 7.70 12.18
CA VAL A 239 -11.34 6.37 12.10
C VAL A 239 -12.34 5.32 11.62
N ALA A 240 -11.80 4.23 11.12
CA ALA A 240 -12.53 2.97 10.98
C ALA A 240 -11.58 1.81 11.30
N GLU A 241 -12.11 0.62 11.58
CA GLU A 241 -11.29 -0.55 11.87
C GLU A 241 -11.78 -1.77 11.07
N GLY A 242 -10.85 -2.54 10.53
CA GLY A 242 -11.15 -3.73 9.77
C GLY A 242 -9.92 -4.25 9.03
N LEU A 243 -10.11 -5.34 8.29
CA LEU A 243 -9.08 -5.99 7.50
C LEU A 243 -9.31 -5.72 6.00
N PHE A 244 -8.29 -5.88 5.18
CA PHE A 244 -8.41 -5.74 3.71
C PHE A 244 -9.39 -6.75 3.16
N ASP A 245 -10.36 -6.26 2.38
CA ASP A 245 -11.32 -7.09 1.62
C ASP A 245 -12.11 -8.12 2.46
N ASP A 246 -12.13 -7.96 3.80
CA ASP A 246 -12.89 -8.77 4.76
C ASP A 246 -14.12 -7.99 5.25
N GLU A 247 -14.97 -8.59 6.09
CA GLU A 247 -16.13 -7.92 6.68
C GLU A 247 -15.74 -6.70 7.51
N ILE A 248 -16.61 -5.68 7.52
CA ILE A 248 -16.39 -4.46 8.28
C ILE A 248 -16.52 -4.82 9.76
N CYS A 249 -15.45 -4.57 10.51
CA CYS A 249 -15.45 -4.92 11.92
C CYS A 249 -15.97 -3.77 12.77
N GLU A 250 -15.58 -2.54 12.43
CA GLU A 250 -16.13 -1.33 13.05
C GLU A 250 -16.47 -0.34 11.94
N ASP A 251 -17.62 0.32 12.08
CA ASP A 251 -18.03 1.40 11.17
C ASP A 251 -17.17 2.65 11.38
N VAL A 252 -17.41 3.67 10.57
CA VAL A 252 -16.72 4.95 10.71
C VAL A 252 -17.16 5.58 12.04
N HIS A 253 -16.19 6.05 12.82
CA HIS A 253 -16.44 6.67 14.12
C HIS A 253 -15.34 7.66 14.48
N MET A 254 -15.53 8.41 15.56
CA MET A 254 -14.59 9.41 16.03
C MET A 254 -13.80 8.88 17.22
N ARG A 255 -12.47 8.97 17.16
CA ARG A 255 -11.57 8.60 18.27
C ARG A 255 -11.04 9.85 18.95
N LEU A 256 -11.43 10.07 20.19
CA LEU A 256 -11.02 11.25 20.95
C LEU A 256 -9.53 11.19 21.26
N ARG A 257 -8.91 12.35 21.11
CA ARG A 257 -7.54 12.60 21.53
C ARG A 257 -7.43 14.06 21.98
N PRO A 258 -7.92 14.36 23.19
CA PRO A 258 -7.88 15.70 23.72
C PRO A 258 -6.44 16.23 23.77
N ILE A 259 -6.27 17.50 23.40
CA ILE A 259 -4.98 18.15 23.41
C ILE A 259 -4.64 18.51 24.86
N ASN A 260 -3.64 17.83 25.42
CA ASN A 260 -3.16 18.10 26.76
C ASN A 260 -1.75 18.70 26.69
N GLN A 261 -1.65 20.01 26.95
CA GLN A 261 -0.39 20.74 26.91
C GLN A 261 0.67 20.20 27.90
N SER A 262 0.25 19.58 29.00
CA SER A 262 1.17 18.92 29.94
C SER A 262 1.78 17.62 29.39
N ILE A 263 1.18 17.04 28.35
CA ILE A 263 1.63 15.81 27.71
C ILE A 263 2.00 16.12 26.25
N PRO A 264 3.29 16.39 25.95
CA PRO A 264 3.74 16.78 24.61
C PRO A 264 3.30 15.84 23.49
N LYS A 265 3.15 14.54 23.82
CA LYS A 265 2.71 13.52 22.86
C LYS A 265 1.30 13.78 22.31
N THR A 266 0.42 14.44 23.04
CA THR A 266 -0.95 14.73 22.58
C THR A 266 -1.00 15.88 21.57
N MET A 267 0.01 16.76 21.57
CA MET A 267 0.16 17.86 20.60
C MET A 267 0.54 17.40 19.19
N SER A 268 1.15 16.21 19.07
CA SER A 268 1.57 15.65 17.78
C SER A 268 0.43 14.93 17.06
N PRO A 269 0.36 14.92 15.71
CA PRO A 269 -0.63 14.15 14.96
C PRO A 269 -0.62 12.64 15.28
N SER A 270 -1.72 11.95 14.95
CA SER A 270 -1.87 10.53 15.28
C SER A 270 -0.91 9.66 14.47
N THR A 271 -0.14 8.82 15.16
CA THR A 271 0.69 7.77 14.52
C THR A 271 -0.10 6.50 14.17
N SER A 272 -1.44 6.53 14.29
CA SER A 272 -2.28 5.36 14.02
C SER A 272 -2.68 5.32 12.55
N ALA A 273 -2.48 4.18 11.89
CA ALA A 273 -2.89 4.02 10.49
C ALA A 273 -4.41 3.91 10.30
N ILE A 274 -5.16 3.58 11.36
CA ILE A 274 -6.64 3.57 11.34
C ILE A 274 -7.25 4.97 11.11
N THR A 275 -6.45 6.04 11.18
CA THR A 275 -6.88 7.41 10.84
C THR A 275 -6.51 7.77 9.40
N TYR A 276 -5.97 6.84 8.61
CA TYR A 276 -5.46 7.13 7.27
C TYR A 276 -6.57 6.99 6.26
N TRP A 277 -6.84 8.10 5.57
CA TRP A 277 -7.82 8.20 4.51
C TRP A 277 -7.13 8.63 3.23
N GLN A 278 -7.70 8.25 2.09
CA GLN A 278 -7.25 8.69 0.78
C GLN A 278 -8.44 9.28 0.02
N ILE A 279 -8.19 10.41 -0.65
CA ILE A 279 -9.19 11.04 -1.51
C ILE A 279 -8.93 10.64 -2.96
N GLU A 280 -9.98 10.19 -3.63
CA GLU A 280 -10.01 9.90 -5.05
C GLU A 280 -11.11 10.71 -5.76
N ARG A 281 -10.98 10.87 -7.07
CA ARG A 281 -12.00 11.53 -7.87
C ARG A 281 -13.22 10.64 -8.03
N GLN A 282 -14.40 11.24 -8.18
CA GLN A 282 -15.61 10.49 -8.45
C GLN A 282 -15.53 9.70 -9.77
N GLU A 283 -14.94 10.29 -10.82
CA GLU A 283 -14.80 9.67 -12.14
C GLU A 283 -13.95 8.40 -12.12
N GLY A 284 -13.15 8.24 -11.06
CA GLY A 284 -12.36 7.04 -10.82
C GLY A 284 -10.88 7.33 -10.57
N PRO A 285 -10.11 6.25 -10.41
CA PRO A 285 -8.76 6.29 -9.84
C PRO A 285 -7.67 6.63 -10.87
N VAL A 286 -7.98 6.54 -12.17
CA VAL A 286 -7.06 6.81 -13.28
C VAL A 286 -6.71 8.30 -13.36
N SER A 287 -7.63 9.18 -12.97
CA SER A 287 -7.45 10.62 -12.94
C SER A 287 -6.98 11.13 -11.58
N GLY A 288 -6.07 12.09 -11.57
CA GLY A 288 -5.59 12.72 -10.35
C GLY A 288 -5.32 14.20 -10.54
N GLY A 289 -4.61 14.80 -9.57
CA GLY A 289 -4.24 16.21 -9.57
C GLY A 289 -4.51 16.90 -8.26
N VAL A 290 -4.38 18.21 -8.23
CA VAL A 290 -4.66 19.01 -7.02
C VAL A 290 -6.13 18.90 -6.65
N LEU A 291 -6.40 18.76 -5.35
CA LEU A 291 -7.75 18.80 -4.80
C LEU A 291 -8.26 20.23 -4.80
N LYS A 292 -9.53 20.38 -5.18
CA LYS A 292 -10.26 21.64 -5.13
C LYS A 292 -11.45 21.53 -4.20
N TRP A 293 -11.80 22.65 -3.58
CA TRP A 293 -13.02 22.75 -2.80
C TRP A 293 -14.26 22.44 -3.65
N GLU A 294 -15.29 21.89 -3.00
CA GLU A 294 -16.60 21.57 -3.59
C GLU A 294 -16.56 20.55 -4.75
N GLN A 295 -15.38 20.05 -5.12
CA GLN A 295 -15.23 18.99 -6.09
C GLN A 295 -15.76 17.67 -5.49
N GLN A 296 -16.55 16.95 -6.28
CA GLN A 296 -17.04 15.64 -5.89
C GLN A 296 -15.89 14.64 -5.83
N CYS A 297 -15.80 13.95 -4.69
CA CYS A 297 -14.72 13.04 -4.39
C CYS A 297 -15.24 11.80 -3.65
N LYS A 298 -14.40 10.78 -3.61
CA LYS A 298 -14.61 9.55 -2.86
C LYS A 298 -13.53 9.43 -1.79
N ILE A 299 -13.91 8.96 -0.62
CA ILE A 299 -13.03 8.88 0.55
C ILE A 299 -12.82 7.42 0.91
N ILE A 300 -11.57 6.98 0.91
CA ILE A 300 -11.19 5.57 1.06
C ILE A 300 -10.44 5.40 2.37
N HIS A 301 -10.86 4.42 3.17
CA HIS A 301 -10.14 4.05 4.37
C HIS A 301 -8.96 3.13 4.05
N MET A 302 -7.74 3.51 4.45
CA MET A 302 -6.55 2.79 4.03
C MET A 302 -6.40 1.39 4.65
N CYS A 303 -6.85 1.19 5.90
CA CYS A 303 -6.74 -0.11 6.57
C CYS A 303 -7.79 -1.14 6.12
N THR A 304 -8.89 -0.73 5.47
CA THR A 304 -9.92 -1.66 4.95
C THR A 304 -10.02 -1.67 3.43
N ARG A 305 -9.49 -0.63 2.76
CA ARG A 305 -9.63 -0.35 1.32
C ARG A 305 -11.09 -0.21 0.85
N LYS A 306 -11.96 0.22 1.76
CA LYS A 306 -13.38 0.47 1.51
C LYS A 306 -13.67 1.96 1.43
N TYR A 307 -14.70 2.30 0.68
CA TYR A 307 -15.18 3.66 0.51
C TYR A 307 -16.09 4.02 1.67
N MET A 308 -15.94 5.22 2.21
CA MET A 308 -16.94 5.79 3.10
C MET A 308 -18.25 5.96 2.34
N THR A 309 -19.36 5.65 2.98
CA THR A 309 -20.70 5.78 2.40
C THR A 309 -21.71 6.14 3.48
N VAL A 310 -22.78 6.82 3.09
CA VAL A 310 -23.94 7.04 3.97
C VAL A 310 -25.08 6.16 3.49
N LYS A 311 -25.54 5.24 4.35
CA LYS A 311 -26.70 4.38 4.10
C LYS A 311 -27.62 4.41 5.31
N ASP A 312 -28.91 4.59 5.07
CA ASP A 312 -29.93 4.63 6.13
C ASP A 312 -29.59 5.64 7.25
N GLY A 313 -29.00 6.79 6.88
CA GLY A 313 -28.56 7.84 7.81
C GLY A 313 -27.27 7.53 8.59
N GLN A 314 -26.67 6.35 8.40
CA GLN A 314 -25.45 5.92 9.08
C GLN A 314 -24.22 6.03 8.18
N VAL A 315 -23.13 6.54 8.73
CA VAL A 315 -21.82 6.59 8.05
C VAL A 315 -21.11 5.25 8.22
N THR A 316 -20.97 4.51 7.13
CA THR A 316 -20.33 3.18 7.12
C THR A 316 -19.31 3.10 5.98
N LEU A 317 -18.82 1.89 5.71
CA LEU A 317 -17.91 1.58 4.62
C LEU A 317 -18.59 0.66 3.61
N THR A 318 -18.19 0.75 2.34
CA THR A 318 -18.61 -0.19 1.30
C THR A 318 -17.44 -0.55 0.40
N SER A 319 -17.44 -1.78 -0.09
CA SER A 319 -16.45 -2.23 -1.06
C SER A 319 -16.88 -1.96 -2.51
N ASP A 320 -18.10 -1.45 -2.70
CA ASP A 320 -18.63 -1.04 -3.99
C ASP A 320 -18.20 0.40 -4.31
N HIS A 321 -17.28 0.53 -5.25
CA HIS A 321 -16.76 1.82 -5.70
C HIS A 321 -17.68 2.53 -6.68
N LEU A 322 -18.68 1.85 -7.26
CA LEU A 322 -19.64 2.44 -8.20
C LEU A 322 -20.85 3.04 -7.49
N ASP A 323 -21.04 2.70 -6.21
CA ASP A 323 -22.15 3.17 -5.39
C ASP A 323 -22.14 4.72 -5.29
N PRO A 324 -23.18 5.42 -5.77
CA PRO A 324 -23.25 6.88 -5.70
C PRO A 324 -23.28 7.40 -4.27
N ALA A 325 -23.71 6.60 -3.29
CA ALA A 325 -23.69 6.96 -1.86
C ALA A 325 -22.28 7.04 -1.26
N THR A 326 -21.23 6.86 -2.08
CA THR A 326 -19.82 7.04 -1.68
C THR A 326 -19.27 8.43 -2.02
N VAL A 327 -20.08 9.31 -2.60
CA VAL A 327 -19.63 10.60 -3.12
C VAL A 327 -19.85 11.72 -2.11
N PHE A 328 -18.78 12.47 -1.82
CA PHE A 328 -18.76 13.60 -0.89
C PHE A 328 -18.21 14.86 -1.55
N ARG A 329 -18.54 16.02 -0.98
CA ARG A 329 -17.88 17.31 -1.24
C ARG A 329 -17.22 17.83 0.02
N LEU A 330 -16.03 18.40 -0.14
CA LEU A 330 -15.33 19.10 0.93
C LEU A 330 -15.59 20.60 0.75
N HIS A 331 -16.20 21.22 1.75
CA HIS A 331 -16.51 22.65 1.77
C HIS A 331 -15.51 23.38 2.66
N PRO A 332 -14.95 24.53 2.24
CA PRO A 332 -13.99 25.25 3.05
C PRO A 332 -14.68 25.91 4.25
N VAL A 333 -14.05 25.84 5.43
CA VAL A 333 -14.44 26.70 6.56
C VAL A 333 -13.89 28.12 6.35
N ILE A 334 -12.67 28.21 5.82
CA ILE A 334 -12.00 29.44 5.43
C ILE A 334 -11.52 29.25 3.98
N ARG A 335 -11.98 30.11 3.07
CA ARG A 335 -11.64 30.01 1.63
C ARG A 335 -10.57 31.04 1.27
N GLU A 336 -9.31 30.61 1.31
CA GLU A 336 -8.17 31.43 0.86
C GLU A 336 -7.88 31.25 -0.64
N SER A 337 -8.10 30.04 -1.16
CA SER A 337 -7.92 29.68 -2.56
C SER A 337 -8.90 28.57 -2.96
N ASP A 338 -9.06 28.31 -4.26
CA ASP A 338 -9.89 27.21 -4.75
C ASP A 338 -9.27 25.83 -4.53
N ASP A 339 -7.94 25.77 -4.45
CA ASP A 339 -7.22 24.55 -4.15
C ASP A 339 -7.18 24.33 -2.63
N ILE A 340 -6.91 23.09 -2.21
CA ILE A 340 -6.85 22.71 -0.79
C ILE A 340 -5.38 22.61 -0.33
N PRO A 341 -4.87 23.57 0.46
CA PRO A 341 -3.61 23.42 1.18
C PRO A 341 -3.68 22.33 2.27
N PRO A 342 -2.55 21.72 2.65
CA PRO A 342 -2.47 20.91 3.87
C PRO A 342 -2.94 21.70 5.09
N ASP A 343 -3.51 21.00 6.07
CA ASP A 343 -4.01 21.55 7.34
C ASP A 343 -5.17 22.55 7.20
N SER A 344 -5.81 22.59 6.03
CA SER A 344 -7.04 23.36 5.80
C SER A 344 -8.22 22.79 6.58
N TYR A 345 -9.16 23.65 6.94
CA TYR A 345 -10.40 23.29 7.63
C TYR A 345 -11.54 23.08 6.62
N CYS A 346 -12.23 21.96 6.73
CA CYS A 346 -13.34 21.60 5.87
C CYS A 346 -14.57 21.10 6.64
N ARG A 347 -15.73 21.23 6.01
CA ARG A 347 -16.96 20.49 6.31
C ARG A 347 -17.22 19.49 5.20
N MET A 348 -17.89 18.39 5.51
CA MET A 348 -18.09 17.29 4.57
C MET A 348 -19.57 17.10 4.30
N GLU A 349 -19.95 17.29 3.04
CA GLU A 349 -21.33 17.09 2.56
C GLU A 349 -21.41 15.75 1.82
N HIS A 350 -22.39 14.93 2.15
CA HIS A 350 -22.75 13.75 1.38
C HIS A 350 -23.63 14.13 0.19
N VAL A 351 -23.16 13.87 -1.02
CA VAL A 351 -23.77 14.44 -2.24
C VAL A 351 -25.17 13.90 -2.53
N VAL A 352 -25.43 12.63 -2.24
CA VAL A 352 -26.72 12.01 -2.58
C VAL A 352 -27.84 12.49 -1.65
N THR A 353 -27.57 12.60 -0.34
CA THR A 353 -28.59 13.05 0.62
C THR A 353 -28.59 14.56 0.84
N GLY A 354 -27.52 15.27 0.47
CA GLY A 354 -27.32 16.69 0.79
C GLY A 354 -27.04 16.96 2.27
N GLN A 355 -26.86 15.90 3.07
CA GLN A 355 -26.62 15.99 4.51
C GLN A 355 -25.14 16.19 4.81
N TRP A 356 -24.87 16.75 5.98
CA TRP A 356 -23.54 17.09 6.48
C TRP A 356 -23.09 16.05 7.50
N LEU A 357 -21.81 15.68 7.46
CA LEU A 357 -21.22 14.84 8.50
C LEU A 357 -21.15 15.62 9.80
N HIS A 358 -21.64 15.00 10.87
CA HIS A 358 -21.75 15.60 12.19
C HIS A 358 -21.09 14.73 13.27
N GLY A 359 -20.30 15.37 14.13
CA GLY A 359 -19.71 14.75 15.31
C GLY A 359 -20.74 14.53 16.42
N GLY A 360 -21.47 13.42 16.36
CA GLY A 360 -22.52 13.10 17.32
C GLY A 360 -22.04 13.07 18.78
N SER A 361 -22.90 13.50 19.70
CA SER A 361 -22.61 13.51 21.14
C SER A 361 -22.62 12.11 21.77
N GLU A 362 -23.21 11.12 21.10
CA GLU A 362 -23.31 9.76 21.62
C GLU A 362 -21.97 9.02 21.62
N THR A 363 -21.76 8.18 22.65
CA THR A 363 -20.57 7.34 22.75
C THR A 363 -20.67 6.19 21.77
N TYR A 364 -19.67 6.03 20.89
CA TYR A 364 -19.62 4.89 19.98
C TYR A 364 -19.25 3.61 20.75
N LYS A 365 -20.13 2.61 20.65
CA LYS A 365 -19.88 1.27 21.17
C LYS A 365 -19.28 0.41 20.07
N LYS A 366 -18.10 -0.16 20.34
CA LYS A 366 -17.43 -1.05 19.39
C LYS A 366 -18.18 -2.36 19.27
N LYS A 367 -18.44 -2.81 18.04
CA LYS A 367 -19.11 -4.09 17.74
C LYS A 367 -18.36 -5.29 18.33
N GLN A 368 -17.03 -5.25 18.39
CA GLN A 368 -16.23 -6.30 19.03
C GLN A 368 -16.48 -6.47 20.54
N LEU A 369 -17.12 -5.51 21.21
CA LEU A 369 -17.40 -5.58 22.64
C LEU A 369 -18.82 -6.11 22.96
N ASP A 370 -19.70 -6.25 21.97
CA ASP A 370 -21.09 -6.71 22.18
C ASP A 370 -21.23 -8.24 22.28
N GLY A 371 -20.15 -9.00 22.04
CA GLY A 371 -20.19 -10.46 21.92
C GLY A 371 -19.68 -11.27 23.12
N ASP A 372 -19.10 -10.65 24.15
CA ASP A 372 -18.53 -11.39 25.29
C ASP A 372 -18.70 -10.62 26.60
N ASP A 373 -19.92 -10.69 27.17
CA ASP A 373 -20.26 -10.22 28.52
C ASP A 373 -19.61 -11.10 29.62
N ASN A 374 -18.79 -12.08 29.26
CA ASN A 374 -18.08 -12.89 30.23
C ASN A 374 -16.85 -12.15 30.77
N ILE A 375 -17.08 -11.31 31.79
CA ILE A 375 -16.08 -10.47 32.49
C ILE A 375 -14.86 -11.28 33.01
N GLN A 376 -14.94 -12.61 33.05
CA GLN A 376 -13.87 -13.51 33.47
C GLN A 376 -12.90 -13.96 32.35
N SER A 377 -13.22 -13.76 31.08
CA SER A 377 -12.34 -14.16 29.97
C SER A 377 -11.29 -13.07 29.67
N MET A 378 -10.05 -13.47 29.38
CA MET A 378 -9.02 -12.53 28.90
C MET A 378 -9.36 -11.96 27.50
N ALA A 379 -10.37 -12.51 26.81
CA ALA A 379 -10.90 -12.02 25.54
C ALA A 379 -11.65 -10.69 25.68
N ALA A 380 -12.26 -10.41 26.84
CA ALA A 380 -12.93 -9.14 27.16
C ALA A 380 -11.96 -7.96 27.42
N LEU A 381 -10.63 -8.18 27.38
CA LEU A 381 -9.64 -7.14 27.67
C LEU A 381 -9.67 -5.98 26.66
N LYS A 382 -9.90 -4.77 27.19
CA LYS A 382 -9.77 -3.52 26.44
C LYS A 382 -8.30 -3.15 26.26
N TRP A 383 -7.76 -3.35 25.05
CA TRP A 383 -6.39 -2.94 24.70
C TRP A 383 -6.25 -1.42 24.47
N THR A 384 -7.37 -0.70 24.35
CA THR A 384 -7.41 0.76 24.17
C THR A 384 -8.32 1.40 25.20
N THR A 385 -7.81 2.45 25.84
CA THR A 385 -8.52 3.32 26.78
C THR A 385 -9.06 4.59 26.12
N ALA A 386 -8.99 4.66 24.79
CA ALA A 386 -9.49 5.82 24.06
C ALA A 386 -11.02 5.86 24.11
N GLU A 387 -11.56 7.06 24.26
CA GLU A 387 -12.99 7.32 24.14
C GLU A 387 -13.37 7.47 22.66
N PHE A 388 -14.60 7.08 22.33
CA PHE A 388 -15.11 7.08 20.98
C PHE A 388 -16.47 7.76 20.92
N ARG A 389 -16.74 8.46 19.82
CA ARG A 389 -18.03 9.10 19.54
C ARG A 389 -18.56 8.66 18.19
N VAL A 390 -19.88 8.63 18.07
CA VAL A 390 -20.58 8.31 16.81
C VAL A 390 -20.33 9.45 15.82
N ILE A 391 -20.25 9.12 14.53
CA ILE A 391 -20.35 10.12 13.46
C ILE A 391 -21.65 9.89 12.71
N GLU A 392 -22.39 10.96 12.51
CA GLU A 392 -23.75 10.95 11.99
C GLU A 392 -23.87 11.85 10.77
N THR A 393 -25.06 11.88 10.19
CA THR A 393 -25.40 12.84 9.14
C THR A 393 -26.63 13.63 9.53
N ILE A 394 -26.59 14.94 9.31
CA ILE A 394 -27.67 15.88 9.64
C ILE A 394 -27.99 16.77 8.44
N GLU A 395 -29.21 17.30 8.39
CA GLU A 395 -29.66 18.11 7.25
C GLU A 395 -29.01 19.50 7.22
N GLU A 396 -28.85 20.12 8.39
CA GLU A 396 -28.29 21.46 8.50
C GLU A 396 -26.80 21.43 8.82
N MET A 397 -26.04 22.25 8.10
CA MET A 397 -24.61 22.43 8.35
C MET A 397 -24.39 23.06 9.73
N GLN A 398 -23.59 22.42 10.58
CA GLN A 398 -23.17 23.00 11.86
C GLN A 398 -21.79 23.67 11.74
N TYR A 399 -21.60 24.71 12.54
CA TYR A 399 -20.38 25.52 12.50
C TYR A 399 -19.19 24.85 13.23
N ASP A 400 -19.49 24.05 14.25
CA ASP A 400 -18.58 23.29 15.11
C ASP A 400 -17.97 22.03 14.44
N ASP A 401 -18.61 21.49 13.40
CA ASP A 401 -18.16 20.35 12.59
C ASP A 401 -16.97 20.66 11.65
N ALA A 402 -15.94 21.33 12.17
CA ALA A 402 -14.75 21.69 11.43
C ALA A 402 -13.68 20.58 11.48
N PHE A 403 -13.44 19.93 10.33
CA PHE A 403 -12.40 18.92 10.16
C PHE A 403 -11.13 19.54 9.55
N THR A 404 -9.99 19.36 10.20
CA THR A 404 -8.67 19.68 9.64
C THR A 404 -8.20 18.53 8.75
N ILE A 405 -7.74 18.85 7.53
CA ILE A 405 -7.20 17.88 6.57
C ILE A 405 -5.67 17.79 6.70
N GLN A 406 -5.17 16.84 7.48
CA GLN A 406 -3.74 16.71 7.75
C GLN A 406 -3.07 15.75 6.78
N LYS A 407 -2.06 16.19 6.03
CA LYS A 407 -1.27 15.31 5.15
C LYS A 407 -0.40 14.36 5.99
N VAL A 408 -0.32 13.10 5.57
CA VAL A 408 0.58 12.11 6.18
C VAL A 408 1.94 12.17 5.51
N ASP A 409 3.01 12.17 6.33
CA ASP A 409 4.38 12.14 5.84
C ASP A 409 4.65 10.94 4.92
N GLU A 410 5.38 11.17 3.83
CA GLU A 410 5.68 10.14 2.83
C GLU A 410 6.41 8.93 3.42
N GLU A 411 7.26 9.14 4.44
CA GLU A 411 7.95 8.05 5.14
C GLU A 411 6.96 7.12 5.85
N LEU A 412 5.98 7.70 6.57
CA LEU A 412 4.94 6.92 7.25
C LEU A 412 4.06 6.17 6.25
N VAL A 413 3.78 6.77 5.09
CA VAL A 413 3.06 6.11 3.99
C VAL A 413 3.86 4.93 3.43
N ARG A 414 5.17 5.08 3.24
CA ARG A 414 6.04 3.97 2.79
C ARG A 414 6.07 2.81 3.79
N ILE A 415 6.23 3.13 5.07
CA ILE A 415 6.22 2.14 6.15
C ILE A 415 4.87 1.41 6.19
N PHE A 416 3.76 2.16 6.08
CA PHE A 416 2.42 1.60 6.00
C PHE A 416 2.27 0.66 4.79
N ASN A 417 2.66 1.11 3.60
CA ASN A 417 2.51 0.34 2.35
C ASN A 417 3.27 -1.00 2.40
N HIS A 418 4.48 -1.01 2.98
CA HIS A 418 5.26 -2.23 3.15
C HIS A 418 4.50 -3.26 4.00
N MET A 419 4.01 -2.84 5.17
CA MET A 419 3.25 -3.70 6.09
C MET A 419 1.90 -4.14 5.50
N ALA A 420 1.21 -3.21 4.83
CA ALA A 420 -0.04 -3.47 4.14
C ALA A 420 0.11 -4.53 3.04
N GLY A 421 1.26 -4.60 2.37
CA GLY A 421 1.54 -5.62 1.36
C GLY A 421 1.51 -7.05 1.89
N MET A 422 1.80 -7.26 3.18
CA MET A 422 1.80 -8.58 3.81
C MET A 422 0.39 -9.10 4.11
N VAL A 423 -0.60 -8.21 4.26
CA VAL A 423 -1.97 -8.59 4.65
C VAL A 423 -2.61 -9.54 3.64
N PRO A 424 -2.70 -9.21 2.32
CA PRO A 424 -3.30 -10.11 1.35
C PRO A 424 -2.52 -11.42 1.17
N PHE A 425 -1.20 -11.38 1.35
CA PHE A 425 -0.35 -12.56 1.27
C PHE A 425 -0.72 -13.57 2.37
N VAL A 426 -0.79 -13.13 3.63
CA VAL A 426 -1.14 -14.01 4.76
C VAL A 426 -2.60 -14.46 4.67
N GLN A 427 -3.53 -13.58 4.27
CA GLN A 427 -4.93 -13.95 4.04
C GLN A 427 -5.05 -15.08 3.02
N LYS A 428 -4.34 -14.96 1.89
CA LYS A 428 -4.32 -15.99 0.87
C LYS A 428 -3.74 -17.30 1.41
N LEU A 429 -2.60 -17.25 2.08
CA LEU A 429 -1.96 -18.44 2.64
C LEU A 429 -2.91 -19.21 3.56
N ILE A 430 -3.70 -18.49 4.37
CA ILE A 430 -4.75 -19.08 5.22
C ILE A 430 -5.89 -19.67 4.39
N ALA A 431 -6.35 -18.96 3.36
CA ALA A 431 -7.44 -19.41 2.49
C ALA A 431 -7.06 -20.70 1.74
N ASP A 432 -5.91 -20.70 1.04
CA ASP A 432 -5.39 -21.86 0.32
C ASP A 432 -5.28 -23.08 1.25
N LYS A 433 -4.80 -22.86 2.47
CA LYS A 433 -4.68 -23.89 3.50
C LYS A 433 -6.00 -24.45 3.97
N LYS A 434 -6.99 -23.59 4.21
CA LYS A 434 -8.34 -24.01 4.62
C LYS A 434 -9.06 -24.78 3.51
N GLU A 435 -8.73 -24.51 2.26
CA GLU A 435 -9.22 -25.26 1.09
C GLU A 435 -8.49 -26.61 0.89
N GLY A 436 -7.48 -26.93 1.71
CA GLY A 436 -6.77 -28.21 1.67
C GLY A 436 -5.53 -28.23 0.77
N HIS A 437 -5.08 -27.09 0.26
CA HIS A 437 -3.87 -27.03 -0.57
C HIS A 437 -2.61 -27.22 0.29
N ALA A 438 -1.77 -28.19 -0.06
CA ALA A 438 -0.49 -28.45 0.58
C ALA A 438 0.60 -27.45 0.12
N LEU A 439 1.51 -27.05 1.02
CA LEU A 439 2.66 -26.22 0.67
C LEU A 439 3.76 -27.09 0.08
N ASN A 440 4.18 -26.73 -1.13
CA ASN A 440 5.44 -27.21 -1.67
C ASN A 440 6.64 -26.46 -1.05
N ALA A 441 7.85 -26.98 -1.26
CA ALA A 441 9.07 -26.41 -0.68
C ALA A 441 9.32 -24.94 -1.08
N LYS A 442 8.98 -24.55 -2.32
CA LYS A 442 9.14 -23.17 -2.80
C LYS A 442 8.18 -22.23 -2.07
N MET A 443 6.89 -22.56 -2.01
CA MET A 443 5.85 -21.78 -1.33
C MET A 443 6.13 -21.67 0.17
N ALA A 444 6.60 -22.75 0.80
CA ALA A 444 7.01 -22.74 2.19
C ALA A 444 8.18 -21.78 2.43
N HIS A 445 9.22 -21.84 1.60
CA HIS A 445 10.36 -20.94 1.68
C HIS A 445 9.98 -19.47 1.44
N ASP A 446 9.12 -19.21 0.44
CA ASP A 446 8.63 -17.86 0.15
C ASP A 446 7.82 -17.30 1.34
N ALA A 447 7.00 -18.14 1.99
CA ALA A 447 6.24 -17.76 3.19
C ALA A 447 7.12 -17.54 4.42
N GLU A 448 8.10 -18.41 4.66
CA GLU A 448 9.11 -18.22 5.71
C GLU A 448 9.87 -16.91 5.50
N SER A 449 10.35 -16.66 4.27
CA SER A 449 11.07 -15.43 3.94
C SER A 449 10.21 -14.17 4.14
N ALA A 450 8.91 -14.24 3.82
CA ALA A 450 7.99 -13.11 4.02
C ALA A 450 7.77 -12.81 5.50
N LEU A 451 7.65 -13.84 6.36
CA LEU A 451 7.54 -13.66 7.81
C LEU A 451 8.84 -13.16 8.43
N GLN A 452 10.00 -13.61 7.93
CA GLN A 452 11.31 -13.08 8.34
C GLN A 452 11.50 -11.62 7.93
N GLU A 453 11.01 -11.23 6.74
CA GLU A 453 10.99 -9.83 6.32
C GLU A 453 10.10 -9.00 7.27
N LEU A 454 8.94 -9.54 7.68
CA LEU A 454 8.03 -8.89 8.61
C LEU A 454 8.66 -8.67 10.01
N SER A 455 9.35 -9.69 10.55
CA SER A 455 10.05 -9.58 11.84
C SER A 455 11.23 -8.60 11.76
N SER A 456 12.06 -8.74 10.73
CA SER A 456 13.20 -7.85 10.46
C SER A 456 12.75 -6.40 10.26
N PHE A 457 11.59 -6.18 9.63
CA PHE A 457 11.06 -4.83 9.42
C PHE A 457 10.66 -4.15 10.73
N MET A 458 10.26 -4.89 11.76
CA MET A 458 9.91 -4.29 13.07
C MET A 458 11.13 -3.78 13.85
N VAL A 459 12.34 -4.25 13.53
CA VAL A 459 13.57 -3.96 14.25
C VAL A 459 14.52 -3.15 13.37
N VAL A 460 15.05 -2.04 13.88
CA VAL A 460 16.04 -1.23 13.17
C VAL A 460 17.24 -1.05 14.08
N ASN A 461 18.43 -1.40 13.58
CA ASN A 461 19.69 -1.34 14.34
C ASN A 461 19.62 -2.09 15.69
N GLY A 462 18.96 -3.25 15.73
CA GLY A 462 18.80 -4.05 16.94
C GLY A 462 17.72 -3.55 17.91
N HIS A 463 17.03 -2.43 17.61
CA HIS A 463 15.99 -1.88 18.48
C HIS A 463 14.58 -2.00 17.85
N PRO A 464 13.57 -2.44 18.62
CA PRO A 464 12.19 -2.52 18.14
C PRO A 464 11.59 -1.12 17.95
N ILE A 465 10.95 -0.90 16.80
CA ILE A 465 10.30 0.37 16.46
C ILE A 465 8.80 0.30 16.79
N LYS A 466 8.39 1.00 17.86
CA LYS A 466 7.01 1.02 18.37
C LYS A 466 5.97 1.35 17.29
N ASN A 467 6.26 2.30 16.39
CA ASN A 467 5.35 2.67 15.31
C ASN A 467 5.15 1.54 14.29
N ARG A 468 6.18 0.75 13.99
CA ARG A 468 6.09 -0.40 13.07
C ARG A 468 5.34 -1.55 13.71
N GLN A 469 5.62 -1.86 14.98
CA GLN A 469 4.86 -2.85 15.73
C GLN A 469 3.37 -2.47 15.83
N LYS A 470 3.07 -1.20 16.10
CA LYS A 470 1.69 -0.68 16.13
C LYS A 470 0.93 -0.95 14.82
N LEU A 471 1.61 -1.00 13.67
CA LEU A 471 0.97 -1.31 12.39
C LEU A 471 0.46 -2.74 12.31
N LEU A 472 1.13 -3.73 12.92
CA LEU A 472 0.62 -5.11 12.94
C LEU A 472 -0.74 -5.18 13.62
N ARG A 473 -0.97 -4.38 14.67
CA ARG A 473 -2.29 -4.26 15.30
C ARG A 473 -3.27 -3.48 14.43
N ASN A 474 -2.88 -2.32 13.90
CA ASN A 474 -3.78 -1.48 13.08
C ASN A 474 -4.26 -2.20 11.81
N LEU A 475 -3.41 -3.05 11.22
CA LEU A 475 -3.70 -3.87 10.04
C LEU A 475 -4.19 -5.29 10.42
N ARG A 476 -4.36 -5.58 11.71
CA ARG A 476 -4.81 -6.87 12.24
C ARG A 476 -4.01 -8.08 11.73
N ILE A 477 -2.73 -7.87 11.44
CA ILE A 477 -1.79 -8.92 11.02
C ILE A 477 -1.64 -9.96 12.13
N VAL A 478 -1.60 -9.55 13.40
CA VAL A 478 -1.50 -10.49 14.52
C VAL A 478 -2.68 -11.47 14.55
N GLU A 479 -3.89 -11.01 14.24
CA GLU A 479 -5.06 -11.89 14.17
C GLU A 479 -4.97 -12.87 13.00
N LEU A 480 -4.40 -12.44 11.87
CA LEU A 480 -4.09 -13.32 10.75
C LEU A 480 -3.05 -14.39 11.13
N LEU A 481 -1.98 -14.00 11.83
CA LEU A 481 -0.98 -14.95 12.32
C LEU A 481 -1.59 -15.97 13.28
N ILE A 482 -2.51 -15.56 14.15
CA ILE A 482 -3.25 -16.50 15.02
C ILE A 482 -4.15 -17.42 14.20
N LYS A 483 -4.91 -16.88 13.23
CA LYS A 483 -5.73 -17.69 12.31
C LYS A 483 -4.88 -18.70 11.52
N LEU A 484 -3.64 -18.35 11.20
CA LEU A 484 -2.68 -19.26 10.57
C LEU A 484 -2.24 -20.38 11.52
N LEU A 485 -1.94 -20.05 12.78
CA LEU A 485 -1.59 -21.04 13.81
C LEU A 485 -2.74 -21.99 14.18
N GLN A 486 -3.99 -21.55 14.00
CA GLN A 486 -5.18 -22.37 14.22
C GLN A 486 -5.41 -23.44 13.14
N ILE A 487 -4.67 -23.41 12.04
CA ILE A 487 -4.84 -24.37 10.95
C ILE A 487 -4.29 -25.74 11.37
N PRO A 488 -5.11 -26.81 11.34
CA PRO A 488 -4.62 -28.15 11.63
C PRO A 488 -3.65 -28.61 10.54
N PHE A 489 -2.44 -29.00 10.94
CA PHE A 489 -1.37 -29.42 10.03
C PHE A 489 -0.78 -30.81 10.36
N ARG A 490 -1.23 -31.45 11.45
CA ARG A 490 -0.75 -32.78 11.81
C ARG A 490 -1.33 -33.82 10.84
N GLY A 491 -0.48 -34.68 10.32
CA GLY A 491 -0.87 -35.71 9.34
C GLY A 491 -1.09 -35.18 7.92
N THR A 492 -0.87 -33.88 7.66
CA THR A 492 -0.87 -33.35 6.29
C THR A 492 0.47 -33.67 5.61
N PRO A 493 0.50 -33.81 4.27
CA PRO A 493 1.73 -34.13 3.53
C PRO A 493 2.83 -33.07 3.68
N ASP A 494 2.47 -31.86 4.09
CA ASP A 494 3.35 -30.72 4.27
C ASP A 494 3.55 -30.32 5.74
N GLN A 495 3.28 -31.24 6.68
CA GLN A 495 3.46 -31.04 8.12
C GLN A 495 4.82 -30.42 8.47
N PHE A 496 5.90 -30.86 7.80
CA PHE A 496 7.25 -30.34 8.01
C PHE A 496 7.36 -28.84 7.66
N HIS A 497 6.83 -28.44 6.50
CA HIS A 497 6.81 -27.04 6.07
C HIS A 497 5.94 -26.18 7.00
N MET A 498 4.77 -26.70 7.38
CA MET A 498 3.87 -26.01 8.31
C MET A 498 4.49 -25.81 9.69
N THR A 499 5.29 -26.78 10.17
CA THR A 499 5.98 -26.68 11.46
C THR A 499 6.99 -25.53 11.46
N LYS A 500 7.80 -25.41 10.40
CA LYS A 500 8.75 -24.29 10.25
C LYS A 500 8.04 -22.95 10.16
N LEU A 501 6.97 -22.89 9.37
CA LEU A 501 6.14 -21.70 9.23
C LEU A 501 5.54 -21.26 10.58
N PHE A 502 5.11 -22.21 11.41
CA PHE A 502 4.56 -21.92 12.74
C PHE A 502 5.65 -21.39 13.68
N VAL A 503 6.85 -21.98 13.68
CA VAL A 503 8.00 -21.48 14.45
C VAL A 503 8.31 -20.03 14.07
N GLU A 504 8.37 -19.73 12.78
CA GLU A 504 8.61 -18.35 12.31
C GLU A 504 7.44 -17.42 12.68
N THR A 505 6.20 -17.92 12.63
CA THR A 505 5.03 -17.15 13.08
C THR A 505 5.11 -16.77 14.57
N TYR A 506 5.49 -17.72 15.43
CA TYR A 506 5.77 -17.43 16.85
C TYR A 506 6.92 -16.45 17.02
N HIS A 507 7.97 -16.54 16.19
CA HIS A 507 9.08 -15.60 16.21
C HIS A 507 8.63 -14.17 15.89
N VAL A 508 7.79 -13.99 14.86
CA VAL A 508 7.19 -12.68 14.53
C VAL A 508 6.39 -12.14 15.72
N MET A 509 5.57 -12.97 16.38
CA MET A 509 4.79 -12.56 17.55
C MET A 509 5.68 -12.19 18.74
N TYR A 510 6.78 -12.90 18.95
CA TYR A 510 7.79 -12.57 19.95
C TYR A 510 8.41 -11.19 19.67
N VAL A 511 8.87 -10.94 18.44
CA VAL A 511 9.45 -9.64 18.05
C VAL A 511 8.42 -8.50 18.18
N TYR A 512 7.14 -8.76 17.95
CA TYR A 512 6.07 -7.80 18.19
C TYR A 512 5.91 -7.41 19.68
N LEU A 513 6.22 -8.33 20.61
CA LEU A 513 6.16 -8.10 22.06
C LEU A 513 7.44 -7.48 22.63
N MET A 514 8.59 -7.63 21.97
CA MET A 514 9.88 -7.07 22.40
C MET A 514 9.90 -5.53 22.56
N GLY A 515 8.90 -4.84 22.01
CA GLY A 515 8.81 -3.37 22.02
C GLY A 515 8.36 -2.73 23.32
N ASP A 516 8.16 -3.51 24.39
CA ASP A 516 7.68 -3.05 25.70
C ASP A 516 6.46 -2.11 25.56
N SER A 517 5.39 -2.68 25.01
CA SER A 517 4.14 -1.96 24.75
C SER A 517 2.98 -2.70 25.39
N ARG A 518 2.45 -2.13 26.47
CA ARG A 518 1.28 -2.66 27.16
C ARG A 518 0.07 -2.89 26.23
N LYS A 519 -0.12 -2.03 25.23
CA LYS A 519 -1.19 -2.19 24.23
C LYS A 519 -0.97 -3.39 23.32
N ASN A 520 0.27 -3.79 23.08
CA ASN A 520 0.58 -4.97 22.28
C ASN A 520 0.38 -6.24 23.10
N GLU A 521 0.83 -6.24 24.35
CA GLU A 521 0.57 -7.32 25.32
C GLU A 521 -0.92 -7.58 25.48
N LEU A 522 -1.72 -6.55 25.79
CA LEU A 522 -3.17 -6.70 25.97
C LEU A 522 -3.88 -7.17 24.70
N TYR A 523 -3.37 -6.79 23.53
CA TYR A 523 -3.95 -7.21 22.26
C TYR A 523 -3.71 -8.69 21.98
N ILE A 524 -2.53 -9.22 22.30
CA ILE A 524 -2.24 -10.67 22.20
C ILE A 524 -2.92 -11.46 23.31
N ALA A 525 -3.03 -10.89 24.51
CA ALA A 525 -3.62 -11.55 25.68
C ALA A 525 -5.07 -11.99 25.45
N LYS A 526 -5.80 -11.37 24.52
CA LYS A 526 -7.12 -11.83 24.07
C LYS A 526 -7.16 -13.27 23.57
N TYR A 527 -6.01 -13.78 23.14
CA TYR A 527 -5.86 -15.12 22.56
C TYR A 527 -5.04 -16.04 23.47
N ILE A 528 -4.92 -15.71 24.77
CA ILE A 528 -4.11 -16.50 25.71
C ILE A 528 -4.60 -17.94 25.84
N ASP A 529 -5.92 -18.16 25.83
CA ASP A 529 -6.52 -19.49 25.92
C ASP A 529 -6.10 -20.37 24.72
N PHE A 530 -6.04 -19.78 23.52
CA PHE A 530 -5.50 -20.44 22.35
C PHE A 530 -4.04 -20.85 22.58
N PHE A 531 -3.18 -19.94 23.05
CA PHE A 531 -1.77 -20.27 23.30
C PHE A 531 -1.61 -21.36 24.36
N GLN A 532 -2.41 -21.35 25.42
CA GLN A 532 -2.40 -22.38 26.46
C GLN A 532 -2.75 -23.76 25.91
N SER A 533 -3.82 -23.87 25.10
CA SER A 533 -4.19 -25.13 24.44
C SER A 533 -3.08 -25.71 23.54
N GLN A 534 -2.21 -24.86 22.98
CA GLN A 534 -1.10 -25.33 22.14
C GLN A 534 0.03 -25.98 22.95
N PHE A 535 0.16 -25.65 24.25
CA PHE A 535 1.10 -26.33 25.15
C PHE A 535 0.59 -27.71 25.58
N GLU A 536 -0.71 -27.85 25.78
CA GLU A 536 -1.39 -29.09 26.21
C GLU A 536 -1.40 -30.17 25.11
N LEU A 537 -1.31 -29.77 23.84
CA LEU A 537 -1.15 -30.68 22.69
C LEU A 537 0.16 -31.51 22.71
N ARG A 538 1.01 -31.36 23.75
CA ARG A 538 2.17 -32.20 24.04
C ARG A 538 1.85 -33.51 24.80
N GLU A 539 0.64 -33.73 25.32
CA GLU A 539 0.37 -34.92 26.15
C GLU A 539 -0.18 -36.14 25.40
N VAL A 540 -0.47 -36.06 24.10
CA VAL A 540 -0.88 -37.23 23.30
C VAL A 540 0.32 -37.73 22.49
N TRP A 541 1.31 -38.28 23.19
CA TRP A 541 2.39 -39.09 22.62
C TRP A 541 2.54 -40.35 23.48
N GLU A 542 1.69 -41.34 23.22
CA GLU A 542 1.95 -42.75 23.51
C GLU A 542 1.91 -43.56 22.21
#